data_AF-A0A9D8X9A9-F1
#
_entry.id   AF-A0A9D8X9A9-F1
#
_cell.length_a   1.000
_cell.length_b   1.000
_cell.length_c   1.000
_cell.angle_alpha   90.00
_cell.angle_beta   90.00
_cell.angle_gamma   90.00
#
_symmetry.space_group_name_H-M   'P 1'
#
loop_
_entity.id
_entity.type
_entity.pdbx_description
1 polymer ?
#
loop_
_entity_poly.entity_id
_entity_poly.type
_entity_poly.pdbx_seq_one_letter_code
_entity_poly.pdbx_strand_id
1 'polypeptide(L)'
;MLPSAKELFDALENKGRAYNMEKIREAYAFAFSAHESQTRKTGEPYINHPIAVAKILLDFDCDTDTIIAALFHDVIEDTEYTYDDIKKKFGVEVAELVEGVTKLERIKYSSKEEQQLETLRKMLLAMTKDIRVILIKLADRLHNLRTLDSMPEPKQRTIALESIEVYAPLAHRLGIQSIKTEIEDIAVRYLDPIGYAEIMEELQNLDTDKDFFMSIKKMIEDKLYLEQIPAIVDGRVKHIYSIYRKMFTQNK
;
A
#
# COMPACT_ATOMS: atom_id res chain seq x y z
N MET A 1 23.02 -7.10 -8.53
CA MET A 1 21.62 -7.07 -8.05
C MET A 1 21.42 -5.75 -7.31
N LEU A 2 20.32 -5.02 -7.58
CA LEU A 2 20.06 -3.75 -6.89
C LEU A 2 19.86 -3.98 -5.37
N PRO A 3 20.18 -3.01 -4.49
CA PRO A 3 19.94 -3.13 -3.05
C PRO A 3 18.47 -3.44 -2.72
N SER A 4 17.55 -2.75 -3.39
CA SER A 4 16.09 -2.96 -3.28
C SER A 4 15.68 -4.39 -3.61
N ALA A 5 16.26 -4.98 -4.66
CA ALA A 5 16.01 -6.36 -5.03
C ALA A 5 16.53 -7.31 -3.95
N LYS A 6 17.73 -7.09 -3.42
CA LYS A 6 18.28 -7.93 -2.33
C LYS A 6 17.35 -7.94 -1.12
N GLU A 7 16.87 -6.78 -0.69
CA GLU A 7 15.92 -6.68 0.43
C GLU A 7 14.62 -7.47 0.20
N LEU A 8 14.11 -7.50 -1.04
CA LEU A 8 12.93 -8.30 -1.38
C LEU A 8 13.21 -9.81 -1.21
N PHE A 9 14.34 -10.30 -1.72
CA PHE A 9 14.69 -11.72 -1.59
C PHE A 9 14.97 -12.10 -0.14
N ASP A 10 15.66 -11.24 0.61
CA ASP A 10 15.88 -11.45 2.06
C ASP A 10 14.52 -11.49 2.80
N ALA A 11 13.57 -10.63 2.46
CA ALA A 11 12.22 -10.65 3.06
C ALA A 11 11.42 -11.91 2.71
N LEU A 12 11.52 -12.38 1.47
CA LEU A 12 10.89 -13.63 1.00
C LEU A 12 11.40 -14.86 1.77
N GLU A 13 12.72 -14.93 2.00
CA GLU A 13 13.34 -16.03 2.76
C GLU A 13 12.90 -16.05 4.23
N ASN A 14 12.73 -14.86 4.83
CA ASN A 14 12.36 -14.73 6.24
C ASN A 14 10.87 -14.95 6.53
N LYS A 15 10.00 -14.94 5.52
CA LYS A 15 8.55 -15.05 5.68
C LYS A 15 8.06 -16.46 6.08
N GLY A 16 8.94 -17.48 6.08
CA GLY A 16 8.62 -18.84 6.52
C GLY A 16 7.64 -19.61 5.63
N ARG A 17 7.12 -18.98 4.57
CA ARG A 17 6.30 -19.60 3.52
C ARG A 17 7.19 -20.11 2.39
N ALA A 18 6.83 -21.26 1.82
CA ALA A 18 7.51 -21.79 0.64
C ALA A 18 7.12 -20.97 -0.61
N TYR A 19 7.95 -20.00 -0.96
CA TYR A 19 7.89 -19.27 -2.23
C TYR A 19 8.70 -20.00 -3.31
N ASN A 20 8.24 -19.95 -4.56
CA ASN A 20 9.08 -20.39 -5.67
C ASN A 20 10.09 -19.28 -6.01
N MET A 21 11.23 -19.31 -5.31
CA MET A 21 12.29 -18.31 -5.41
C MET A 21 12.91 -18.22 -6.80
N GLU A 22 12.99 -19.34 -7.52
CA GLU A 22 13.48 -19.36 -8.91
C GLU A 22 12.54 -18.60 -9.83
N LYS A 23 11.24 -18.89 -9.77
CA LYS A 23 10.21 -18.21 -10.57
C LYS A 23 10.18 -16.69 -10.28
N ILE A 24 10.32 -16.29 -9.00
CA ILE A 24 10.37 -14.88 -8.61
C ILE A 24 11.66 -14.21 -9.11
N ARG A 25 12.80 -14.91 -9.09
CA ARG A 25 14.07 -14.36 -9.60
C ARG A 25 14.03 -14.16 -11.11
N GLU A 26 13.44 -15.09 -11.86
CA GLU A 26 13.20 -14.94 -13.29
C GLU A 26 12.24 -13.78 -13.59
N ALA A 27 11.17 -13.65 -12.81
CA ALA A 27 10.23 -12.54 -12.94
C ALA A 27 10.89 -11.19 -12.66
N TYR A 28 11.68 -11.08 -11.59
CA TYR A 28 12.45 -9.87 -11.30
C TYR A 28 13.38 -9.50 -12.46
N ALA A 29 14.12 -10.47 -13.00
CA ALA A 29 15.03 -10.21 -14.13
C ALA A 29 14.26 -9.74 -15.37
N PHE A 30 13.10 -10.34 -15.65
CA PHE A 30 12.23 -9.94 -16.75
C PHE A 30 11.70 -8.51 -16.58
N ALA A 31 11.15 -8.18 -15.40
CA ALA A 31 10.66 -6.83 -15.09
C ALA A 31 11.78 -5.79 -15.13
N PHE A 32 12.97 -6.13 -14.61
CA PHE A 32 14.14 -5.27 -14.64
C PHE A 32 14.54 -4.92 -16.08
N SER A 33 14.61 -5.93 -16.97
CA SER A 33 14.90 -5.70 -18.39
C SER A 33 13.79 -4.92 -19.10
N ALA A 34 12.52 -5.18 -18.77
CA ALA A 34 11.39 -4.50 -19.37
C ALA A 34 11.40 -2.98 -19.10
N HIS A 35 11.81 -2.59 -17.89
CA HIS A 35 11.88 -1.19 -17.47
C HIS A 35 13.31 -0.60 -17.49
N GLU A 36 14.27 -1.22 -18.19
CA GLU A 36 15.69 -0.82 -18.17
C GLU A 36 15.90 0.63 -18.66
N SER A 37 15.10 1.07 -19.63
CA SER A 37 15.14 2.43 -20.19
C SER A 37 14.29 3.45 -19.41
N GLN A 38 13.62 3.02 -18.33
CA GLN A 38 12.66 3.84 -17.60
C GLN A 38 13.21 4.30 -16.26
N THR A 39 12.99 5.57 -15.95
CA THR A 39 13.33 6.18 -14.67
C THR A 39 12.11 6.83 -14.04
N ARG A 40 12.04 6.80 -12.71
CA ARG A 40 11.07 7.57 -11.93
C ARG A 40 11.39 9.06 -12.08
N LYS A 41 10.42 9.92 -11.77
CA LYS A 41 10.62 11.39 -11.75
C LYS A 41 11.70 11.84 -10.76
N THR A 42 12.00 11.02 -9.76
CA THR A 42 13.09 11.23 -8.80
C THR A 42 14.47 10.92 -9.38
N GLY A 43 14.54 10.33 -10.58
CA GLY A 43 15.79 9.89 -11.23
C GLY A 43 16.19 8.43 -10.92
N GLU A 44 15.47 7.75 -10.03
CA GLU A 44 15.75 6.35 -9.69
C GLU A 44 15.27 5.37 -10.76
N PRO A 45 15.86 4.16 -10.85
CA PRO A 45 15.37 3.09 -11.73
C PRO A 45 13.90 2.75 -11.46
N TYR A 46 13.09 2.64 -12.52
CA TYR A 46 11.66 2.38 -12.39
C TYR A 46 11.34 1.09 -11.62
N ILE A 47 12.16 0.06 -11.81
CA ILE A 47 12.03 -1.25 -11.15
C ILE A 47 11.96 -1.20 -9.61
N ASN A 48 12.45 -0.13 -8.97
CA ASN A 48 12.29 0.06 -7.53
C ASN A 48 10.82 0.12 -7.10
N HIS A 49 9.94 0.66 -7.95
CA HIS A 49 8.51 0.74 -7.65
C HIS A 49 7.84 -0.64 -7.63
N PRO A 50 7.90 -1.47 -8.68
CA PRO A 50 7.37 -2.84 -8.64
C PRO A 50 7.95 -3.69 -7.50
N ILE A 51 9.25 -3.52 -7.17
CA ILE A 51 9.86 -4.19 -6.00
C ILE A 51 9.19 -3.75 -4.70
N ALA A 52 8.97 -2.46 -4.50
CA ALA A 52 8.36 -1.94 -3.29
C ALA A 52 6.89 -2.37 -3.16
N VAL A 53 6.15 -2.44 -4.27
CA VAL A 53 4.78 -3.00 -4.31
C VAL A 53 4.78 -4.47 -3.91
N ALA A 54 5.71 -5.27 -4.45
CA ALA A 54 5.89 -6.67 -4.07
C ALA A 54 6.21 -6.82 -2.57
N LYS A 55 7.09 -5.97 -2.01
CA LYS A 55 7.40 -5.97 -0.57
C LYS A 55 6.17 -5.69 0.29
N ILE A 56 5.33 -4.72 -0.08
CA ILE A 56 4.07 -4.44 0.64
C ILE A 56 3.17 -5.68 0.66
N LEU A 57 3.10 -6.43 -0.45
CA LEU A 57 2.25 -7.63 -0.54
C LEU A 57 2.75 -8.81 0.30
N LEU A 58 4.04 -8.85 0.64
CA LEU A 58 4.57 -9.83 1.58
C LEU A 58 3.97 -9.67 2.97
N ASP A 59 3.65 -8.45 3.40
CA ASP A 59 3.02 -8.21 4.71
C ASP A 59 1.62 -8.84 4.82
N PHE A 60 1.00 -9.17 3.68
CA PHE A 60 -0.31 -9.84 3.60
C PHE A 60 -0.20 -11.33 3.25
N ASP A 61 1.00 -11.90 3.35
CA ASP A 61 1.30 -13.32 3.10
C ASP A 61 0.77 -13.82 1.75
N CYS A 62 0.85 -12.98 0.72
CA CYS A 62 0.41 -13.32 -0.64
C CYS A 62 1.25 -14.48 -1.21
N ASP A 63 0.69 -15.20 -2.20
CA ASP A 63 1.35 -16.32 -2.87
C ASP A 63 2.40 -15.88 -3.90
N THR A 64 3.15 -16.85 -4.45
CA THR A 64 4.22 -16.58 -5.44
C THR A 64 3.68 -15.82 -6.65
N ASP A 65 2.51 -16.21 -7.17
CA ASP A 65 1.96 -15.62 -8.39
C ASP A 65 1.47 -14.18 -8.17
N THR A 66 0.95 -13.84 -6.99
CA THR A 66 0.65 -12.44 -6.62
C THR A 66 1.91 -11.58 -6.59
N ILE A 67 3.00 -12.09 -6.01
CA ILE A 67 4.27 -11.36 -5.93
C ILE A 67 4.85 -11.14 -7.34
N ILE A 68 4.77 -12.14 -8.20
CA ILE A 68 5.16 -12.01 -9.61
C ILE A 68 4.28 -10.99 -10.33
N ALA A 69 2.95 -11.06 -10.15
CA ALA A 69 2.02 -10.11 -10.76
C ALA A 69 2.28 -8.67 -10.30
N ALA A 70 2.68 -8.46 -9.04
CA ALA A 70 3.09 -7.16 -8.53
C ALA A 70 4.37 -6.63 -9.19
N LEU A 71 5.34 -7.50 -9.49
CA LEU A 71 6.53 -7.11 -10.26
C LEU A 71 6.19 -6.73 -11.71
N PHE A 72 5.04 -7.19 -12.22
CA PHE A 72 4.61 -7.00 -13.61
C PHE A 72 3.46 -6.00 -13.80
N HIS A 73 2.93 -5.41 -12.73
CA HIS A 73 1.65 -4.69 -12.81
C HIS A 73 1.64 -3.56 -13.86
N ASP A 74 2.77 -2.87 -14.04
CA ASP A 74 2.95 -1.82 -15.06
C ASP A 74 3.59 -2.32 -16.37
N VAL A 75 4.01 -3.59 -16.45
CA VAL A 75 4.76 -4.10 -17.62
C VAL A 75 3.90 -4.06 -18.89
N ILE A 76 2.62 -4.46 -18.82
CA ILE A 76 1.72 -4.41 -19.98
C ILE A 76 1.38 -2.96 -20.40
N GLU A 77 1.44 -2.02 -19.46
CA GLU A 77 1.08 -0.62 -19.73
C GLU A 77 2.24 0.19 -20.29
N ASP A 78 3.42 0.05 -19.67
CA ASP A 78 4.54 0.94 -19.90
C ASP A 78 5.60 0.36 -20.83
N THR A 79 5.46 -0.90 -21.26
CA THR A 79 6.47 -1.58 -22.08
C THR A 79 5.84 -2.25 -23.32
N GLU A 80 6.67 -2.84 -24.17
CA GLU A 80 6.21 -3.53 -25.40
C GLU A 80 5.64 -4.93 -25.15
N TYR A 81 5.73 -5.44 -23.92
CA TYR A 81 5.27 -6.77 -23.58
C TYR A 81 3.75 -6.86 -23.45
N THR A 82 3.20 -8.01 -23.86
CA THR A 82 1.76 -8.24 -23.89
C THR A 82 1.32 -9.33 -22.90
N TYR A 83 0.00 -9.44 -22.70
CA TYR A 83 -0.61 -10.54 -21.96
C TYR A 83 -0.11 -11.92 -22.42
N ASP A 84 0.00 -12.14 -23.73
CA ASP A 84 0.42 -13.42 -24.28
C ASP A 84 1.90 -13.73 -23.99
N ASP A 85 2.75 -12.70 -23.87
CA ASP A 85 4.16 -12.88 -23.50
C ASP A 85 4.30 -13.32 -22.04
N ILE A 86 3.56 -12.66 -21.15
CA ILE A 86 3.52 -13.02 -19.72
C ILE A 86 2.92 -14.41 -19.55
N LYS A 87 1.82 -14.72 -20.23
CA LYS A 87 1.16 -16.03 -20.18
C LYS A 87 2.08 -17.15 -20.63
N LYS A 88 2.83 -16.96 -21.71
CA LYS A 88 3.78 -17.97 -22.23
C LYS A 88 4.93 -18.24 -21.27
N LYS A 89 5.44 -17.21 -20.57
CA LYS A 89 6.61 -17.34 -19.68
C LYS A 89 6.26 -17.73 -18.24
N PHE A 90 5.20 -17.14 -17.67
CA PHE A 90 4.90 -17.23 -16.24
C PHE A 90 3.57 -17.90 -15.90
N GLY A 91 2.78 -18.25 -16.93
CA GLY A 91 1.52 -18.96 -16.81
C GLY A 91 0.28 -18.07 -16.89
N VAL A 92 -0.87 -18.72 -17.07
CA VAL A 92 -2.17 -18.04 -17.25
C VAL A 92 -2.55 -17.22 -16.02
N GLU A 93 -2.35 -17.77 -14.83
CA GLU A 93 -2.76 -17.15 -13.57
C GLU A 93 -2.09 -15.78 -13.35
N VAL A 94 -0.76 -15.71 -13.51
CA VAL A 94 0.00 -14.45 -13.45
C VAL A 94 -0.49 -13.47 -14.51
N ALA A 95 -0.69 -13.93 -15.75
CA ALA A 95 -1.13 -13.06 -16.83
C ALA A 95 -2.53 -12.47 -16.56
N GLU A 96 -3.46 -13.27 -16.03
CA GLU A 96 -4.81 -12.84 -15.66
C GLU A 96 -4.79 -11.80 -14.53
N LEU A 97 -3.91 -11.97 -13.54
CA LEU A 97 -3.71 -10.99 -12.48
C LEU A 97 -3.21 -9.66 -13.03
N VAL A 98 -2.15 -9.67 -13.83
CA VAL A 98 -1.54 -8.45 -14.41
C VAL A 98 -2.56 -7.73 -15.31
N GLU A 99 -3.23 -8.45 -16.20
CA GLU A 99 -4.28 -7.90 -17.06
C GLU A 99 -5.46 -7.34 -16.25
N GLY A 100 -5.79 -7.98 -15.12
CA GLY A 100 -6.80 -7.48 -14.19
C GLY A 100 -6.42 -6.13 -13.60
N VAL A 101 -5.15 -5.93 -13.23
CA VAL A 101 -4.64 -4.66 -12.69
C VAL A 101 -4.62 -3.57 -13.76
N THR A 102 -3.99 -3.84 -14.91
CA THR A 102 -3.93 -2.95 -16.09
C THR A 102 -5.33 -2.46 -16.52
N LYS A 103 -6.34 -3.35 -16.57
CA LYS A 103 -7.71 -2.96 -16.95
C LYS A 103 -8.36 -1.95 -15.98
N LEU A 104 -7.97 -1.96 -14.71
CA LEU A 104 -8.47 -1.00 -13.73
C LEU A 104 -7.84 0.39 -13.94
N GLU A 105 -6.64 0.47 -14.53
CA GLU A 105 -5.91 1.73 -14.77
C GLU A 105 -6.39 2.48 -16.01
N ARG A 106 -6.69 1.76 -17.11
CA ARG A 106 -7.04 2.36 -18.41
C ARG A 106 -8.38 3.08 -18.46
N ILE A 107 -9.12 3.15 -17.36
CA ILE A 107 -10.49 3.67 -17.38
C ILE A 107 -10.48 5.20 -17.28
N LYS A 108 -10.44 5.86 -18.45
CA LYS A 108 -10.65 7.30 -18.58
C LYS A 108 -12.15 7.61 -18.48
N TYR A 109 -12.52 8.47 -17.54
CA TYR A 109 -13.90 8.93 -17.33
C TYR A 109 -14.04 10.42 -17.66
N SER A 110 -15.26 10.79 -18.06
CA SER A 110 -15.65 12.12 -18.53
C SER A 110 -16.12 13.08 -17.42
N SER A 111 -16.55 12.59 -16.25
CA SER A 111 -17.01 13.42 -15.11
C SER A 111 -16.50 12.88 -13.76
N LYS A 112 -16.18 13.78 -12.80
CA LYS A 112 -15.51 13.43 -11.52
C LYS A 112 -16.36 12.59 -10.56
N GLU A 113 -17.67 12.80 -10.49
CA GLU A 113 -18.55 12.08 -9.55
C GLU A 113 -18.98 10.70 -10.07
N GLU A 114 -19.30 10.59 -11.37
CA GLU A 114 -19.56 9.27 -11.98
C GLU A 114 -18.31 8.40 -11.97
N GLN A 115 -17.12 9.01 -12.09
CA GLN A 115 -15.83 8.33 -12.04
C GLN A 115 -15.66 7.54 -10.73
N GLN A 116 -16.02 8.10 -9.58
CA GLN A 116 -15.83 7.44 -8.29
C GLN A 116 -16.77 6.24 -8.11
N LEU A 117 -18.05 6.41 -8.44
CA LEU A 117 -19.06 5.34 -8.37
C LEU A 117 -18.76 4.20 -9.35
N GLU A 118 -18.35 4.52 -10.58
CA GLU A 118 -18.01 3.52 -11.58
C GLU A 118 -16.68 2.82 -11.28
N THR A 119 -15.69 3.53 -10.75
CA THR A 119 -14.42 2.94 -10.29
C THR A 119 -14.68 1.96 -9.15
N LEU A 120 -15.47 2.38 -8.15
CA LEU A 120 -15.89 1.53 -7.05
C LEU A 120 -16.68 0.30 -7.54
N ARG A 121 -17.62 0.48 -8.47
CA ARG A 121 -18.44 -0.60 -9.04
C ARG A 121 -17.61 -1.60 -9.84
N LYS A 122 -16.61 -1.15 -10.59
CA LYS A 122 -15.72 -2.03 -11.36
C LYS A 122 -14.65 -2.69 -10.50
N MET A 123 -14.12 -2.01 -9.49
CA MET A 123 -13.31 -2.65 -8.45
C MET A 123 -14.13 -3.75 -7.75
N LEU A 124 -15.40 -3.50 -7.44
CA LEU A 124 -16.33 -4.52 -6.94
C LEU A 124 -16.48 -5.71 -7.90
N LEU A 125 -16.55 -5.48 -9.22
CA LEU A 125 -16.58 -6.54 -10.24
C LEU A 125 -15.22 -7.23 -10.46
N ALA A 126 -14.10 -6.58 -10.18
CA ALA A 126 -12.78 -7.19 -10.21
C ALA A 126 -12.58 -8.10 -8.98
N MET A 127 -13.06 -7.66 -7.81
CA MET A 127 -13.09 -8.47 -6.58
C MET A 127 -13.86 -9.78 -6.74
N THR A 128 -14.88 -9.85 -7.61
CA THR A 128 -15.64 -11.10 -7.80
C THR A 128 -14.88 -12.17 -8.57
N LYS A 129 -13.78 -11.82 -9.27
CA LYS A 129 -12.96 -12.80 -9.99
C LYS A 129 -11.73 -13.21 -9.19
N ASP A 130 -10.98 -12.24 -8.67
CA ASP A 130 -9.80 -12.52 -7.86
C ASP A 130 -9.44 -11.32 -6.97
N ILE A 131 -9.47 -11.55 -5.64
CA ILE A 131 -9.14 -10.51 -4.65
C ILE A 131 -7.69 -10.03 -4.74
N ARG A 132 -6.78 -10.87 -5.27
CA ARG A 132 -5.34 -10.55 -5.42
C ARG A 132 -5.11 -9.33 -6.31
N VAL A 133 -5.96 -9.11 -7.31
CA VAL A 133 -5.91 -7.91 -8.18
C VAL A 133 -6.08 -6.63 -7.37
N ILE A 134 -7.03 -6.61 -6.42
CA ILE A 134 -7.25 -5.44 -5.57
C ILE A 134 -6.13 -5.26 -4.55
N LEU A 135 -5.58 -6.36 -4.01
CA LEU A 135 -4.42 -6.27 -3.12
C LEU A 135 -3.24 -5.60 -3.84
N ILE A 136 -2.93 -6.02 -5.06
CA ILE A 136 -1.86 -5.41 -5.87
C ILE A 136 -2.16 -3.92 -6.08
N LYS A 137 -3.40 -3.55 -6.40
CA LYS A 137 -3.75 -2.15 -6.63
C LYS A 137 -3.69 -1.28 -5.37
N LEU A 138 -4.07 -1.82 -4.22
CA LEU A 138 -3.93 -1.15 -2.93
C LEU A 138 -2.45 -0.94 -2.57
N ALA A 139 -1.61 -1.95 -2.81
CA ALA A 139 -0.17 -1.87 -2.58
C ALA A 139 0.51 -0.85 -3.50
N ASP A 140 0.16 -0.84 -4.79
CA ASP A 140 0.57 0.17 -5.76
C ASP A 140 0.18 1.58 -5.28
N ARG A 141 -1.11 1.79 -4.97
CA ARG A 141 -1.58 3.09 -4.50
C ARG A 141 -0.86 3.56 -3.25
N LEU A 142 -0.64 2.67 -2.29
CA LEU A 142 0.10 2.98 -1.06
C LEU A 142 1.54 3.41 -1.36
N HIS A 143 2.24 2.68 -2.22
CA HIS A 143 3.60 3.06 -2.62
C HIS A 143 3.63 4.41 -3.35
N ASN A 144 2.64 4.67 -4.21
CA ASN A 144 2.52 5.95 -4.91
C ASN A 144 2.29 7.12 -3.94
N LEU A 145 1.51 6.92 -2.87
CA LEU A 145 1.36 7.90 -1.80
C LEU A 145 2.67 8.13 -1.03
N ARG A 146 3.41 7.07 -0.70
CA ARG A 146 4.71 7.16 -0.01
C ARG A 146 5.77 7.96 -0.79
N THR A 147 5.62 8.05 -2.12
CA THR A 147 6.58 8.69 -3.04
C THR A 147 6.00 9.94 -3.73
N LEU A 148 4.88 10.45 -3.22
CA LEU A 148 4.07 11.50 -3.84
C LEU A 148 4.75 12.89 -3.83
N ASP A 149 5.74 13.09 -2.96
CA ASP A 149 6.53 14.33 -2.83
C ASP A 149 7.20 14.76 -4.15
N SER A 150 7.46 13.81 -5.06
CA SER A 150 8.05 14.08 -6.38
C SER A 150 7.08 14.66 -7.44
N MET A 151 5.79 14.73 -7.14
CA MET A 151 4.75 15.21 -8.06
C MET A 151 4.39 16.68 -7.84
N PRO A 152 3.89 17.40 -8.86
CA PRO A 152 3.35 18.75 -8.68
C PRO A 152 2.14 18.77 -7.74
N GLU A 153 2.02 19.80 -6.90
CA GLU A 153 0.97 19.95 -5.88
C GLU A 153 -0.46 19.64 -6.38
N PRO A 154 -0.92 20.10 -7.57
CA PRO A 154 -2.26 19.76 -8.04
C PRO A 154 -2.47 18.24 -8.22
N LYS A 155 -1.44 17.52 -8.68
CA LYS A 155 -1.48 16.06 -8.82
C LYS A 155 -1.42 15.37 -7.45
N GLN A 156 -0.63 15.91 -6.52
CA GLN A 156 -0.57 15.38 -5.15
C GLN A 156 -1.96 15.41 -4.49
N ARG A 157 -2.64 16.57 -4.53
CA ARG A 157 -4.00 16.71 -3.98
C ARG A 157 -5.02 15.79 -4.66
N THR A 158 -4.94 15.65 -5.99
CA THR A 158 -5.83 14.76 -6.74
C THR A 158 -5.66 13.30 -6.31
N ILE A 159 -4.41 12.82 -6.25
CA ILE A 159 -4.07 11.45 -5.85
C ILE A 159 -4.46 11.20 -4.39
N ALA A 160 -4.18 12.14 -3.49
CA ALA A 160 -4.52 12.04 -2.08
C ALA A 160 -6.04 11.98 -1.86
N LEU A 161 -6.81 12.83 -2.57
CA LEU A 161 -8.27 12.83 -2.50
C LEU A 161 -8.86 11.50 -2.98
N GLU A 162 -8.43 11.03 -4.16
CA GLU A 162 -8.83 9.73 -4.70
C GLU A 162 -8.51 8.59 -3.72
N SER A 163 -7.37 8.68 -3.04
CA SER A 163 -6.94 7.67 -2.07
C SER A 163 -7.86 7.59 -0.85
N ILE A 164 -8.31 8.72 -0.32
CA ILE A 164 -9.26 8.76 0.81
C ILE A 164 -10.68 8.37 0.38
N GLU A 165 -11.13 8.77 -0.81
CA GLU A 165 -12.52 8.56 -1.23
C GLU A 165 -12.77 7.17 -1.82
N VAL A 166 -11.75 6.55 -2.44
CA VAL A 166 -11.89 5.26 -3.13
C VAL A 166 -11.11 4.16 -2.42
N TYR A 167 -9.79 4.33 -2.25
CA TYR A 167 -8.91 3.24 -1.84
C TYR A 167 -8.96 2.94 -0.34
N ALA A 168 -9.04 3.94 0.53
CA ALA A 168 -9.17 3.73 1.97
C ALA A 168 -10.51 3.02 2.33
N PRO A 169 -11.68 3.42 1.80
CA PRO A 169 -12.93 2.69 2.00
C PRO A 169 -12.87 1.26 1.45
N LEU A 170 -12.16 1.02 0.35
CA LEU A 170 -11.96 -0.31 -0.20
C LEU A 170 -11.12 -1.19 0.74
N ALA A 171 -9.96 -0.70 1.18
CA ALA A 171 -9.12 -1.37 2.17
C ALA A 171 -9.89 -1.68 3.45
N HIS A 172 -10.71 -0.73 3.93
CA HIS A 172 -11.60 -0.93 5.08
C HIS A 172 -12.59 -2.08 4.87
N ARG A 173 -13.24 -2.15 3.71
CA ARG A 173 -14.21 -3.21 3.38
C ARG A 173 -13.56 -4.60 3.31
N LEU A 174 -12.28 -4.65 2.95
CA LEU A 174 -11.49 -5.88 2.92
C LEU A 174 -10.88 -6.25 4.27
N GLY A 175 -11.12 -5.46 5.32
CA GLY A 175 -10.54 -5.66 6.64
C GLY A 175 -9.05 -5.32 6.74
N ILE A 176 -8.48 -4.67 5.72
CA ILE A 176 -7.06 -4.31 5.65
C ILE A 176 -6.84 -2.94 6.31
N GLN A 177 -6.95 -2.94 7.64
CA GLN A 177 -6.92 -1.71 8.43
C GLN A 177 -5.56 -1.00 8.37
N SER A 178 -4.45 -1.74 8.22
CA SER A 178 -3.10 -1.17 8.10
C SER A 178 -2.96 -0.28 6.87
N ILE A 179 -3.29 -0.80 5.67
CA ILE A 179 -3.26 -0.03 4.42
C ILE A 179 -4.21 1.17 4.53
N LYS A 180 -5.45 0.96 4.97
CA LYS A 180 -6.44 2.05 5.09
C LYS A 180 -5.85 3.21 5.89
N THR A 181 -5.37 2.91 7.09
CA THR A 181 -4.86 3.91 8.02
C THR A 181 -3.65 4.64 7.45
N GLU A 182 -2.72 3.92 6.82
CA GLU A 182 -1.53 4.55 6.24
C GLU A 182 -1.89 5.43 5.04
N ILE A 183 -2.81 4.98 4.18
CA ILE A 183 -3.35 5.80 3.08
C ILE A 183 -3.97 7.09 3.64
N GLU A 184 -4.82 6.97 4.65
CA GLU A 184 -5.51 8.11 5.29
C GLU A 184 -4.50 9.11 5.88
N ASP A 185 -3.53 8.63 6.66
CA ASP A 185 -2.53 9.48 7.33
C ASP A 185 -1.64 10.22 6.30
N ILE A 186 -1.17 9.52 5.26
CA ILE A 186 -0.36 10.15 4.20
C ILE A 186 -1.20 11.13 3.38
N ALA A 187 -2.44 10.80 3.03
CA ALA A 187 -3.28 11.66 2.20
C ALA A 187 -3.63 12.98 2.89
N VAL A 188 -3.87 12.99 4.21
CA VAL A 188 -4.12 14.23 4.98
C VAL A 188 -2.98 15.21 4.84
N ARG A 189 -1.73 14.74 4.90
CA ARG A 189 -0.54 15.58 4.73
C ARG A 189 -0.57 16.41 3.45
N TYR A 190 -1.17 15.89 2.38
CA TYR A 190 -1.26 16.57 1.09
C TYR A 190 -2.56 17.37 0.91
N LEU A 191 -3.66 16.96 1.56
CA LEU A 191 -4.94 17.65 1.46
C LEU A 191 -5.03 18.87 2.38
N ASP A 192 -4.50 18.74 3.59
CA ASP A 192 -4.47 19.78 4.61
C ASP A 192 -3.13 19.76 5.38
N PRO A 193 -2.07 20.34 4.78
CA PRO A 193 -0.75 20.35 5.40
C PRO A 193 -0.70 21.11 6.74
N ILE A 194 -1.59 22.10 6.92
CA ILE A 194 -1.64 22.93 8.14
C ILE A 194 -2.24 22.10 9.28
N GLY A 195 -3.42 21.52 9.07
CA GLY A 195 -4.05 20.65 10.07
C GLY A 195 -3.19 19.42 10.39
N TYR A 196 -2.46 18.87 9.40
CA TYR A 196 -1.49 17.80 9.64
C TYR A 196 -0.35 18.25 10.58
N ALA A 197 0.21 19.44 10.35
CA ALA A 197 1.32 19.96 11.17
C ALA A 197 0.89 20.23 12.62
N GLU A 198 -0.31 20.80 12.83
CA GLU A 198 -0.87 21.04 14.16
C GLU A 198 -1.04 19.72 14.95
N ILE A 199 -1.61 18.69 14.33
CA ILE A 199 -1.78 17.37 14.96
C ILE A 199 -0.43 16.73 15.27
N MET A 200 0.56 16.89 14.38
CA MET A 200 1.91 16.37 14.62
C MET A 200 2.60 17.04 15.80
N GLU A 201 2.43 18.35 15.97
CA GLU A 201 2.96 19.09 17.12
C GLU A 201 2.31 18.63 18.44
N GLU A 202 0.98 18.47 18.45
CA GLU A 202 0.26 17.92 19.61
C GLU A 202 0.72 16.49 19.95
N LEU A 203 0.93 15.64 18.94
CA LEU A 203 1.44 14.29 19.13
C LEU A 203 2.87 14.27 19.66
N GLN A 204 3.76 15.17 19.23
CA GLN A 204 5.12 15.28 19.75
C GLN A 204 5.14 15.72 21.22
N ASN A 205 4.25 16.64 21.60
CA ASN A 205 4.08 17.05 22.99
C ASN A 205 3.60 15.87 23.86
N LEU A 206 2.69 15.03 23.35
CA LEU A 206 2.27 13.78 24.02
C LEU A 206 3.37 12.72 24.07
N ASP A 207 4.27 12.68 23.09
CA ASP A 207 5.40 11.73 23.06
C ASP A 207 6.43 12.04 24.16
N THR A 208 6.43 13.27 24.68
CA THR A 208 7.22 13.68 25.85
C THR A 208 6.65 13.08 27.15
N ASP A 209 5.37 12.70 27.16
CA ASP A 209 4.69 11.99 28.26
C ASP A 209 4.80 10.45 28.14
N LYS A 210 5.72 9.92 27.32
CA LYS A 210 5.96 8.47 27.19
C LYS A 210 6.17 7.79 28.55
N ASP A 211 6.88 8.45 29.46
CA ASP A 211 7.13 7.94 30.80
C ASP A 211 5.82 7.77 31.59
N PHE A 212 4.84 8.65 31.39
CA PHE A 212 3.52 8.53 31.99
C PHE A 212 2.76 7.32 31.44
N PHE A 213 2.73 7.13 30.11
CA PHE A 213 2.11 5.95 29.50
C PHE A 213 2.77 4.64 29.93
N MET A 214 4.10 4.59 30.00
CA MET A 214 4.84 3.42 30.49
C MET A 214 4.53 3.13 31.96
N SER A 215 4.38 4.17 32.79
CA SER A 215 4.04 4.01 34.20
C SER A 215 2.63 3.42 34.40
N ILE A 216 1.65 3.86 33.60
CA ILE A 216 0.29 3.30 33.60
C ILE A 216 0.31 1.86 33.12
N LYS A 217 0.99 1.57 32.00
CA LYS A 217 1.12 0.22 31.46
C LYS A 217 1.66 -0.73 32.52
N LYS A 218 2.77 -0.36 33.17
CA LYS A 218 3.38 -1.15 34.23
C LYS A 218 2.45 -1.34 35.43
N MET A 219 1.75 -0.28 35.87
CA MET A 219 0.78 -0.39 36.97
C MET A 219 -0.35 -1.39 36.66
N ILE A 220 -0.82 -1.44 35.41
CA ILE A 220 -1.85 -2.38 34.98
C ILE A 220 -1.26 -3.81 34.91
N GLU A 221 -0.07 -3.98 34.34
CA GLU A 221 0.64 -5.27 34.27
C GLU A 221 0.90 -5.85 35.66
N ASP A 222 1.38 -5.04 36.61
CA ASP A 222 1.64 -5.45 37.98
C ASP A 222 0.36 -5.95 38.68
N LYS A 223 -0.77 -5.25 38.50
CA LYS A 223 -2.06 -5.68 39.05
C LYS A 223 -2.57 -6.98 38.41
N LEU A 224 -2.44 -7.12 37.09
CA LEU A 224 -2.83 -8.35 36.39
C LEU A 224 -1.98 -9.55 36.82
N TYR A 225 -0.69 -9.31 37.05
CA TYR A 225 0.23 -10.33 37.57
C TYR A 225 -0.15 -10.77 39.00
N LEU A 226 -0.48 -9.82 39.89
CA LEU A 226 -0.92 -10.12 41.26
C LEU A 226 -2.21 -10.96 41.31
N GLU A 227 -3.16 -10.66 40.41
CA GLU A 227 -4.41 -11.41 40.27
C GLU A 227 -4.26 -12.71 39.46
N GLN A 228 -3.02 -13.05 39.05
CA GLN A 228 -2.70 -14.23 38.24
C GLN A 228 -3.50 -14.31 36.91
N ILE A 229 -3.80 -13.15 36.32
CA ILE A 229 -4.51 -13.03 35.04
C ILE A 229 -3.48 -12.95 33.91
N PRO A 230 -3.36 -13.97 33.04
CA PRO A 230 -2.47 -13.89 31.89
C PRO A 230 -3.06 -12.92 30.85
N ALA A 231 -2.40 -11.78 30.67
CA ALA A 231 -2.83 -10.74 29.74
C ALA A 231 -1.63 -9.98 29.13
N ILE A 232 -1.84 -9.41 27.95
CA ILE A 232 -0.88 -8.53 27.28
C ILE A 232 -1.45 -7.12 27.30
N VAL A 233 -0.74 -6.19 27.93
CA VAL A 233 -1.11 -4.78 27.96
C VAL A 233 -0.30 -4.06 26.91
N ASP A 234 -0.94 -3.27 26.06
CA ASP A 234 -0.22 -2.46 25.08
C ASP A 234 -0.81 -1.07 24.90
N GLY A 235 0.06 -0.12 24.57
CA GLY A 235 -0.29 1.27 24.33
C GLY A 235 -0.50 1.51 22.84
N ARG A 236 -1.64 2.07 22.46
CA ARG A 236 -1.92 2.42 21.06
C ARG A 236 -2.06 3.93 20.89
N VAL A 237 -1.17 4.51 20.09
CA VAL A 237 -1.29 5.89 19.64
C VAL A 237 -2.38 5.98 18.57
N LYS A 238 -3.19 7.05 18.62
CA LYS A 238 -4.22 7.30 17.60
C LYS A 238 -3.55 7.74 16.30
N HIS A 239 -4.10 7.27 15.19
CA HIS A 239 -3.69 7.68 13.85
C HIS A 239 -4.09 9.13 13.56
N ILE A 240 -3.27 9.81 12.75
CA ILE A 240 -3.38 11.26 12.48
C ILE A 240 -4.74 11.58 11.88
N TYR A 241 -5.18 10.84 10.87
CA TYR A 241 -6.48 11.07 10.24
C TYR A 241 -7.65 10.87 11.20
N SER A 242 -7.53 9.96 12.16
CA SER A 242 -8.58 9.75 13.17
C SER A 242 -8.69 10.93 14.14
N ILE A 243 -7.57 11.62 14.43
CA ILE A 243 -7.55 12.85 15.22
C ILE A 243 -8.12 14.00 14.37
N TYR A 244 -7.61 14.16 13.16
CA TYR A 244 -8.08 15.12 12.16
C TYR A 244 -9.60 15.08 12.02
N ARG A 245 -10.16 13.91 11.70
CA ARG A 245 -11.61 13.75 11.53
C ARG A 245 -12.38 14.17 12.78
N LYS A 246 -11.87 13.89 13.99
CA LYS A 246 -12.53 14.29 15.24
C LYS A 246 -12.52 15.79 15.47
N MET A 247 -11.42 16.48 15.17
CA MET A 247 -11.37 17.95 15.26
C MET A 247 -12.43 18.58 14.36
N PHE A 248 -12.50 18.15 13.09
CA PHE A 248 -13.46 18.67 12.12
C PHE A 248 -14.92 18.29 12.40
N THR A 249 -15.21 17.09 12.92
CA THR A 249 -16.59 16.69 13.25
C THR A 249 -17.09 17.24 14.58
N GLN A 250 -16.20 17.61 15.50
CA GLN A 250 -16.58 18.07 16.83
C GLN A 250 -16.59 19.60 17.00
N ASN A 251 -16.26 20.40 15.97
CA ASN A 251 -16.22 21.87 16.01
C ASN A 251 -15.57 22.38 17.32
N LYS A 252 -14.39 21.87 17.62
CA LYS A 252 -13.47 22.44 18.61
C LYS A 252 -12.25 22.97 17.90
#